data_AF-A0A7W5DYJ5-F1
#
_entry.id   AF-A0A7W5DYJ5-F1
#
_cell.length_a   1.000
_cell.length_b   1.000
_cell.length_c   1.000
_cell.angle_alpha   90.00
_cell.angle_beta   90.00
_cell.angle_gamma   90.00
#
_symmetry.space_group_name_H-M   'P 1'
#
loop_
_entity.id
_entity.type
_entity.pdbx_description
1 polymer ?
#
loop_
_entity_poly.entity_id
_entity_poly.type
_entity_poly.pdbx_seq_one_letter_code
_entity_poly.pdbx_strand_id
1 'polypeptide(L)'
;MDSILFSNVSTAIQRTANLTGGAVRGLPGGNVIEGLKGINSFNSELAEAQKEFNQGRAQSSLQRVRQMEMTFNGISGRWNSMVGSIIASARQGKVNLSLQKLNEVKNAQAKMQQLTGPVNKTFRDLISALDHAVSNEGHASDGETMSDDDAQSPSSGTSEDPNQTTDENSSTASVPTPPETPDPNLLERFAEKYQYGPKLKIEAGADRKARIRPKIESGQFYFMNGIDPPGVVRVREVQRQSIVIYDSRHAAEASIDAAELKRLLNAGIWLLEPK
;
A
#
# COMPACT_ATOMS: atom_id res chain seq x y z
N MET A 1 5.58 15.36 -19.84
CA MET A 1 4.67 14.30 -20.33
C MET A 1 3.50 14.08 -19.35
N ASP A 2 3.59 14.67 -18.16
CA ASP A 2 2.83 14.29 -16.96
C ASP A 2 1.47 14.99 -16.86
N SER A 3 1.27 16.12 -17.56
CA SER A 3 -0.03 16.80 -17.68
C SER A 3 -1.16 15.86 -18.17
N ILE A 4 -0.82 14.91 -19.04
CA ILE A 4 -1.77 13.91 -19.54
C ILE A 4 -2.22 12.96 -18.41
N LEU A 5 -1.33 12.63 -17.46
CA LEU A 5 -1.65 11.73 -16.35
C LEU A 5 -2.64 12.37 -15.37
N PHE A 6 -2.45 13.66 -15.04
CA PHE A 6 -3.43 14.42 -14.25
C PHE A 6 -4.80 14.47 -14.96
N SER A 7 -4.81 14.76 -16.27
CA SER A 7 -6.05 14.77 -17.07
C SER A 7 -6.75 13.41 -17.13
N ASN A 8 -5.99 12.32 -17.24
CA ASN A 8 -6.53 10.95 -17.24
C ASN A 8 -7.23 10.62 -15.92
N VAL A 9 -6.66 11.02 -14.78
CA VAL A 9 -7.30 10.85 -13.46
C VAL A 9 -8.59 11.65 -13.38
N SER A 10 -8.56 12.95 -13.73
CA SER A 10 -9.76 13.80 -13.70
C SER A 10 -10.89 13.22 -14.57
N THR A 11 -10.57 12.84 -15.81
CA THR A 11 -11.53 12.27 -16.76
C THR A 11 -12.13 10.97 -16.23
N ALA A 12 -11.30 10.08 -15.66
CA ALA A 12 -11.76 8.81 -15.12
C ALA A 12 -12.70 9.02 -13.93
N ILE A 13 -12.33 9.91 -12.99
CA ILE A 13 -13.15 10.24 -11.82
C ILE A 13 -14.50 10.82 -12.26
N GLN A 14 -14.49 11.77 -13.19
CA GLN A 14 -15.72 12.43 -13.65
C GLN A 14 -16.75 11.44 -14.22
N ARG A 15 -16.30 10.37 -14.87
CA ARG A 15 -17.21 9.31 -15.36
C ARG A 15 -17.95 8.59 -14.24
N THR A 16 -17.40 8.57 -13.02
CA THR A 16 -18.05 7.97 -11.85
C THR A 16 -19.12 8.89 -11.22
N ALA A 17 -19.20 10.17 -11.61
CA ALA A 17 -20.17 11.13 -11.08
C ALA A 17 -21.62 10.71 -11.33
N ASN A 18 -21.84 10.02 -12.46
CA ASN A 18 -23.15 9.65 -12.94
C ASN A 18 -23.15 8.17 -13.31
N LEU A 19 -24.18 7.44 -12.86
CA LEU A 19 -24.42 6.08 -13.32
C LEU A 19 -24.96 6.09 -14.75
N THR A 20 -24.34 5.29 -15.62
CA THR A 20 -24.82 5.09 -16.98
C THR A 20 -26.20 4.41 -16.96
N GLY A 21 -27.24 5.12 -17.42
CA GLY A 21 -28.63 4.67 -17.33
C GLY A 21 -29.43 5.30 -16.19
N GLY A 22 -28.85 6.26 -15.47
CA GLY A 22 -29.55 7.06 -14.45
C GLY A 22 -29.51 6.44 -13.06
N ALA A 23 -30.01 7.21 -12.09
CA ALA A 23 -30.09 6.77 -10.70
C ALA A 23 -31.18 5.72 -10.49
N VAL A 24 -30.90 4.65 -9.74
CA VAL A 24 -31.90 3.66 -9.34
C VAL A 24 -32.67 4.21 -8.15
N ARG A 25 -33.96 4.49 -8.38
CA ARG A 25 -34.90 5.05 -7.39
C ARG A 25 -35.95 4.02 -6.97
N GLY A 26 -36.69 4.35 -5.91
CA GLY A 26 -37.75 3.49 -5.37
C GLY A 26 -37.17 2.30 -4.61
N LEU A 27 -36.00 2.47 -4.00
CA LEU A 27 -35.41 1.46 -3.14
C LEU A 27 -35.94 1.62 -1.70
N PRO A 28 -36.03 0.52 -0.95
CA PRO A 28 -36.43 0.51 0.45
C PRO A 28 -35.66 1.51 1.30
N GLY A 29 -36.36 2.13 2.25
CA GLY A 29 -35.77 3.17 3.12
C GLY A 29 -35.47 4.50 2.40
N GLY A 30 -36.05 4.72 1.21
CA GLY A 30 -35.82 5.95 0.43
C GLY A 30 -34.44 6.03 -0.21
N ASN A 31 -33.70 4.92 -0.24
CA ASN A 31 -32.37 4.88 -0.81
C ASN A 31 -32.41 5.19 -2.31
N VAL A 32 -31.36 5.86 -2.78
CA VAL A 32 -31.15 6.14 -4.21
C VAL A 32 -29.72 5.74 -4.54
N ILE A 33 -29.56 4.85 -5.52
CA ILE A 33 -28.24 4.48 -6.04
C ILE A 33 -27.95 5.41 -7.22
N GLU A 34 -27.05 6.35 -7.01
CA GLU A 34 -26.56 7.28 -8.02
C GLU A 34 -25.05 7.10 -8.23
N GLY A 35 -24.39 7.99 -8.96
CA GLY A 35 -22.94 7.96 -9.08
C GLY A 35 -22.21 8.20 -7.75
N LEU A 36 -20.89 8.21 -7.78
CA LEU A 36 -20.09 8.50 -6.59
C LEU A 36 -20.28 9.96 -6.17
N LYS A 37 -20.78 10.16 -4.94
CA LYS A 37 -20.96 11.49 -4.37
C LYS A 37 -19.63 12.06 -3.86
N GLY A 38 -19.50 13.38 -3.88
CA GLY A 38 -18.34 14.08 -3.31
C GLY A 38 -17.12 14.11 -4.22
N ILE A 39 -17.22 13.64 -5.46
CA ILE A 39 -16.08 13.62 -6.39
C ILE A 39 -15.82 14.98 -7.06
N ASN A 40 -16.72 15.95 -6.92
CA ASN A 40 -16.60 17.27 -7.56
C ASN A 40 -15.38 18.06 -7.05
N SER A 41 -14.96 17.84 -5.79
CA SER A 41 -13.78 18.49 -5.20
C SER A 41 -12.47 17.96 -5.76
N PHE A 42 -12.47 16.80 -6.42
CA PHE A 42 -11.24 16.20 -6.95
C PHE A 42 -10.65 17.02 -8.08
N ASN A 43 -11.47 17.69 -8.90
CA ASN A 43 -10.94 18.52 -10.00
C ASN A 43 -10.09 19.68 -9.48
N SER A 44 -10.52 20.35 -8.40
CA SER A 44 -9.71 21.40 -7.77
C SER A 44 -8.46 20.84 -7.11
N GLU A 45 -8.55 19.68 -6.46
CA GLU A 45 -7.37 19.07 -5.82
C GLU A 45 -6.35 18.55 -6.85
N LEU A 46 -6.80 18.00 -7.98
CA LEU A 46 -5.94 17.60 -9.10
C LEU A 46 -5.27 18.81 -9.75
N ALA A 47 -5.97 19.93 -9.90
CA ALA A 47 -5.39 21.16 -10.44
C ALA A 47 -4.30 21.73 -9.52
N GLU A 48 -4.51 21.73 -8.20
CA GLU A 48 -3.47 22.14 -7.25
C GLU A 48 -2.31 21.13 -7.21
N ALA A 49 -2.57 19.82 -7.29
CA ALA A 49 -1.51 18.81 -7.41
C ALA A 49 -0.65 19.03 -8.65
N GLN A 50 -1.28 19.31 -9.79
CA GLN A 50 -0.58 19.57 -11.04
C GLN A 50 0.24 20.86 -10.96
N LYS A 51 -0.29 21.90 -10.32
CA LYS A 51 0.40 23.17 -10.10
C LYS A 51 1.61 22.99 -9.17
N GLU A 52 1.48 22.24 -8.09
CA GLU A 52 2.59 21.89 -7.19
C GLU A 52 3.70 21.16 -7.96
N PHE A 53 3.34 20.18 -8.79
CA PHE A 53 4.29 19.48 -9.64
C PHE A 53 5.01 20.41 -10.63
N ASN A 54 4.26 21.26 -11.33
CA ASN A 54 4.83 22.23 -12.28
C ASN A 54 5.77 23.26 -11.62
N GLN A 55 5.68 23.44 -10.30
CA GLN A 55 6.56 24.32 -9.52
C GLN A 55 7.76 23.58 -8.91
N GLY A 56 8.04 22.34 -9.32
CA GLY A 56 9.14 21.53 -8.77
C GLY A 56 8.87 21.02 -7.36
N ARG A 57 7.59 20.95 -6.94
CA ARG A 57 7.18 20.40 -5.64
C ARG A 57 6.58 19.01 -5.83
N ALA A 58 7.33 18.12 -6.46
CA ALA A 58 6.86 16.77 -6.83
C ALA A 58 6.40 15.96 -5.60
N GLN A 59 7.10 16.09 -4.47
CA GLN A 59 6.74 15.40 -3.23
C GLN A 59 5.39 15.87 -2.66
N SER A 60 5.10 17.18 -2.69
CA SER A 60 3.79 17.72 -2.26
C SER A 60 2.67 17.24 -3.17
N SER A 61 2.91 17.27 -4.50
CA SER A 61 1.97 16.75 -5.49
C SER A 61 1.66 15.28 -5.26
N LEU A 62 2.69 14.46 -5.03
CA LEU A 62 2.57 13.03 -4.74
C LEU A 62 1.72 12.75 -3.49
N GLN A 63 1.99 13.46 -2.40
CA GLN A 63 1.21 13.32 -1.15
C GLN A 63 -0.27 13.66 -1.38
N ARG A 64 -0.55 14.74 -2.11
CA ARG A 64 -1.92 15.15 -2.46
C ARG A 64 -2.61 14.08 -3.31
N VAL A 65 -1.97 13.59 -4.37
CA VAL A 65 -2.54 12.53 -5.22
C VAL A 65 -2.82 11.24 -4.44
N ARG A 66 -1.93 10.85 -3.51
CA ARG A 66 -2.17 9.70 -2.62
C ARG A 66 -3.37 9.92 -1.68
N GLN A 67 -3.53 11.10 -1.12
CA GLN A 67 -4.70 11.45 -0.30
C GLN A 67 -5.99 11.39 -1.12
N MET A 68 -5.95 11.87 -2.37
CA MET A 68 -7.07 11.76 -3.30
C MET A 68 -7.42 10.29 -3.60
N GLU A 69 -6.43 9.45 -3.91
CA GLU A 69 -6.62 8.00 -4.13
C GLU A 69 -7.32 7.36 -2.92
N MET A 70 -6.83 7.63 -1.71
CA MET A 70 -7.44 7.13 -0.46
C MET A 70 -8.90 7.58 -0.30
N THR A 71 -9.17 8.85 -0.58
CA THR A 71 -10.51 9.44 -0.48
C THR A 71 -11.46 8.80 -1.49
N PHE A 72 -11.01 8.62 -2.73
CA PHE A 72 -11.77 7.95 -3.79
C PHE A 72 -12.11 6.51 -3.41
N ASN A 73 -11.12 5.75 -2.91
CA ASN A 73 -11.33 4.38 -2.44
C ASN A 73 -12.34 4.31 -1.29
N GLY A 74 -12.30 5.27 -0.36
CA GLY A 74 -13.29 5.38 0.71
C GLY A 74 -14.72 5.66 0.19
N ILE A 75 -14.87 6.56 -0.78
CA ILE A 75 -16.17 6.86 -1.42
C ILE A 75 -16.70 5.62 -2.16
N SER A 76 -15.87 5.00 -2.98
CA SER A 76 -16.19 3.78 -3.74
C SER A 76 -16.56 2.61 -2.81
N GLY A 77 -15.82 2.41 -1.72
CA GLY A 77 -16.09 1.38 -0.72
C GLY A 77 -17.43 1.55 -0.02
N ARG A 78 -17.77 2.78 0.40
CA ARG A 78 -19.09 3.09 0.98
C ARG A 78 -20.21 2.85 -0.02
N TRP A 79 -20.03 3.27 -1.27
CA TRP A 79 -20.99 3.04 -2.33
C TRP A 79 -21.23 1.54 -2.57
N ASN A 80 -20.17 0.75 -2.71
CA ASN A 80 -20.25 -0.71 -2.90
C ASN A 80 -20.91 -1.41 -1.70
N SER A 81 -20.60 -0.97 -0.49
CA SER A 81 -21.20 -1.52 0.74
C SER A 81 -22.70 -1.27 0.81
N MET A 82 -23.13 -0.05 0.46
CA MET A 82 -24.55 0.31 0.38
C MET A 82 -25.30 -0.57 -0.63
N VAL A 83 -24.79 -0.66 -1.85
CA VAL A 83 -25.40 -1.47 -2.92
C VAL A 83 -25.40 -2.95 -2.56
N GLY A 84 -24.29 -3.46 -2.01
CA GLY A 84 -24.15 -4.84 -1.56
C GLY A 84 -25.14 -5.18 -0.44
N SER A 85 -25.35 -4.27 0.52
CA SER A 85 -26.34 -4.43 1.59
C SER A 85 -27.77 -4.53 1.05
N ILE A 86 -28.13 -3.73 0.04
CA ILE A 86 -29.46 -3.79 -0.61
C ILE A 86 -29.66 -5.13 -1.30
N ILE A 87 -28.66 -5.60 -2.07
CA ILE A 87 -28.72 -6.90 -2.76
C ILE A 87 -28.81 -8.05 -1.76
N ALA A 88 -27.99 -8.01 -0.69
CA ALA A 88 -27.99 -9.03 0.35
C ALA A 88 -29.34 -9.07 1.10
N SER A 89 -29.89 -7.91 1.46
CA SER A 89 -31.18 -7.81 2.15
C SER A 89 -32.33 -8.32 1.30
N ALA A 90 -32.32 -8.03 -0.01
CA ALA A 90 -33.29 -8.56 -0.96
C ALA A 90 -33.17 -10.09 -1.09
N ARG A 91 -31.95 -10.63 -1.19
CA ARG A 91 -31.71 -12.09 -1.25
C ARG A 91 -32.15 -12.82 0.02
N GLN A 92 -32.01 -12.18 1.19
CA GLN A 92 -32.41 -12.73 2.48
C GLN A 92 -33.91 -12.59 2.77
N GLY A 93 -34.70 -12.01 1.86
CA GLY A 93 -36.13 -11.77 2.06
C GLY A 93 -36.45 -10.72 3.14
N LYS A 94 -35.43 -10.01 3.66
CA LYS A 94 -35.61 -8.94 4.66
C LYS A 94 -36.27 -7.70 4.06
N VAL A 95 -36.27 -7.62 2.75
CA VAL A 95 -36.69 -6.46 1.98
C VAL A 95 -37.40 -6.95 0.72
N ASN A 96 -38.64 -6.51 0.53
CA ASN A 96 -39.42 -6.80 -0.66
C ASN A 96 -38.97 -5.89 -1.83
N LEU A 97 -38.04 -6.39 -2.64
CA LEU A 97 -37.70 -5.82 -3.95
C LEU A 97 -38.32 -6.67 -5.06
N SER A 98 -38.89 -6.04 -6.09
CA SER A 98 -39.26 -6.76 -7.30
C SER A 98 -38.00 -7.30 -8.01
N LEU A 99 -38.14 -8.40 -8.75
CA LEU A 99 -37.04 -8.99 -9.52
C LEU A 99 -36.44 -7.97 -10.50
N GLN A 100 -37.29 -7.16 -11.13
CA GLN A 100 -36.87 -6.07 -12.01
C GLN A 100 -35.97 -5.06 -11.28
N LYS A 101 -36.40 -4.59 -10.10
CA LYS A 101 -35.63 -3.62 -9.32
C LYS A 101 -34.31 -4.21 -8.83
N LEU A 102 -34.29 -5.49 -8.45
CA LEU A 102 -33.06 -6.18 -8.06
C LEU A 102 -32.06 -6.26 -9.23
N ASN A 103 -32.54 -6.47 -10.45
CA ASN A 103 -31.70 -6.45 -11.64
C ASN A 103 -31.19 -5.05 -11.96
N GLU A 104 -31.98 -3.99 -11.76
CA GLU A 104 -31.50 -2.60 -11.87
C GLU A 104 -30.35 -2.33 -10.89
N VAL A 105 -30.48 -2.75 -9.63
CA VAL A 105 -29.44 -2.60 -8.59
C VAL A 105 -28.16 -3.35 -8.97
N LYS A 106 -28.27 -4.61 -9.42
CA LYS A 106 -27.10 -5.40 -9.88
C LYS A 106 -26.43 -4.78 -11.10
N ASN A 107 -27.21 -4.28 -12.06
CA ASN A 107 -26.70 -3.61 -13.24
C ASN A 107 -25.97 -2.31 -12.88
N ALA A 108 -26.52 -1.54 -11.93
CA ALA A 108 -25.84 -0.36 -11.40
C ALA A 108 -24.51 -0.73 -10.73
N GLN A 109 -24.48 -1.81 -9.95
CA GLN A 109 -23.25 -2.34 -9.34
C GLN A 109 -22.19 -2.67 -10.39
N ALA A 110 -22.54 -3.48 -11.39
CA ALA A 110 -21.63 -3.90 -12.44
C ALA A 110 -21.07 -2.70 -13.24
N LYS A 111 -21.93 -1.74 -13.58
CA LYS A 111 -21.51 -0.52 -14.28
C LYS A 111 -20.56 0.34 -13.45
N MET A 112 -20.85 0.56 -12.16
CA MET A 112 -19.95 1.32 -11.31
C MET A 112 -18.59 0.63 -11.14
N GLN A 113 -18.56 -0.70 -11.02
CA GLN A 113 -17.32 -1.46 -11.00
C GLN A 113 -16.48 -1.25 -12.27
N GLN A 114 -17.12 -1.24 -13.45
CA GLN A 114 -16.46 -0.91 -14.71
C GLN A 114 -15.90 0.51 -14.76
N LEU A 115 -16.51 1.47 -14.06
CA LEU A 115 -16.04 2.86 -14.02
C LEU A 115 -14.92 3.08 -12.99
N THR A 116 -14.95 2.37 -11.87
CA THR A 116 -13.96 2.51 -10.78
C THR A 116 -12.61 1.87 -11.10
N GLY A 117 -12.58 0.76 -11.86
CA GLY A 117 -11.33 0.11 -12.27
C GLY A 117 -10.36 1.03 -13.02
N PRO A 118 -10.79 1.74 -14.07
CA PRO A 118 -9.99 2.74 -14.76
C PRO A 118 -9.44 3.85 -13.86
N VAL A 119 -10.22 4.32 -12.87
CA VAL A 119 -9.77 5.35 -11.91
C VAL A 119 -8.59 4.86 -11.08
N ASN A 120 -8.66 3.63 -10.56
CA ASN A 120 -7.56 3.05 -9.78
C ASN A 120 -6.31 2.81 -10.64
N LYS A 121 -6.47 2.58 -11.94
CA LYS A 121 -5.34 2.50 -12.87
C LYS A 121 -4.70 3.88 -13.07
N THR A 122 -5.49 4.91 -13.36
CA THR A 122 -4.95 6.25 -13.63
C THR A 122 -4.29 6.86 -12.39
N PHE A 123 -4.82 6.61 -11.18
CA PHE A 123 -4.14 6.98 -9.94
C PHE A 123 -2.79 6.29 -9.80
N ARG A 124 -2.71 4.97 -10.02
CA ARG A 124 -1.45 4.23 -9.97
C ARG A 124 -0.43 4.75 -10.98
N ASP A 125 -0.86 4.99 -12.22
CA ASP A 125 0.00 5.51 -13.28
C ASP A 125 0.55 6.90 -12.89
N LEU A 126 -0.28 7.80 -12.35
CA LEU A 126 0.14 9.12 -11.90
C LEU A 126 1.07 9.07 -10.67
N ILE A 127 0.76 8.22 -9.68
CA ILE A 127 1.59 8.04 -8.48
C ILE A 127 2.98 7.53 -8.88
N SER A 128 3.06 6.52 -9.74
CA SER A 128 4.33 6.00 -10.24
C SER A 128 5.16 7.08 -10.95
N ALA A 129 4.54 7.89 -11.81
CA ALA A 129 5.23 8.98 -12.48
C ALA A 129 5.76 10.04 -11.50
N LEU A 130 4.98 10.39 -10.48
CA LEU A 130 5.39 11.33 -9.43
C LEU A 130 6.49 10.75 -8.54
N ASP A 131 6.43 9.46 -8.18
CA ASP A 131 7.50 8.77 -7.45
C ASP A 131 8.83 8.77 -8.23
N HIS A 132 8.78 8.58 -9.56
CA HIS A 132 9.96 8.73 -10.43
C HIS A 132 10.50 10.17 -10.45
N ALA A 133 9.62 11.17 -10.53
CA ALA A 133 10.03 12.57 -10.50
C ALA A 133 10.70 12.97 -9.17
N VAL A 134 10.14 12.54 -8.03
CA VAL A 134 10.73 12.74 -6.70
C VAL A 134 12.10 12.07 -6.58
N SER A 135 12.25 10.88 -7.16
CA SER A 135 13.53 10.14 -7.11
C SER A 135 14.61 10.83 -7.96
N ASN A 136 14.24 11.44 -9.09
CA ASN A 136 15.16 12.19 -9.93
C ASN A 136 15.56 13.55 -9.34
N GLU A 137 14.67 14.21 -8.58
CA GLU A 137 15.00 15.45 -7.84
C GLU A 137 16.11 15.23 -6.79
N GLY A 138 16.22 14.02 -6.23
CA GLY A 138 17.26 13.67 -5.25
C GLY A 138 18.66 13.42 -5.84
N HIS A 139 18.79 13.24 -7.16
CA HIS A 139 20.08 13.01 -7.83
C HIS A 139 20.64 14.25 -8.56
N ALA A 140 19.86 15.33 -8.67
CA ALA A 140 20.33 16.56 -9.28
C ALA A 140 21.14 17.46 -8.33
N SER A 141 21.36 17.04 -7.07
CA SER A 141 22.05 17.82 -6.02
C SER A 141 23.54 17.50 -5.85
N ASP A 142 24.06 16.41 -6.43
CA ASP A 142 25.46 15.98 -6.25
C ASP A 142 26.21 16.01 -7.59
N GLY A 143 26.26 17.20 -8.19
CA GLY A 143 26.76 17.40 -9.55
C GLY A 143 27.86 18.45 -9.68
N GLU A 144 28.70 18.69 -8.67
CA GLU A 144 29.93 19.49 -8.82
C GLU A 144 31.04 18.99 -7.89
N THR A 145 31.82 18.00 -8.32
CA THR A 145 33.27 17.99 -8.10
C THR A 145 33.92 17.12 -9.17
N MET A 146 34.46 17.74 -10.21
CA MET A 146 35.49 17.10 -11.03
C MET A 146 36.76 17.04 -10.18
N SER A 147 37.17 15.83 -9.83
CA SER A 147 38.51 15.55 -9.32
C SER A 147 39.21 14.69 -10.37
N ASP A 148 39.86 15.36 -11.31
CA ASP A 148 41.01 14.81 -12.02
C ASP A 148 42.23 15.04 -11.12
N ASP A 149 42.77 13.97 -10.55
CA ASP A 149 44.22 13.91 -10.34
C ASP A 149 44.68 12.45 -10.37
N ASP A 150 45.55 12.19 -11.33
CA ASP A 150 46.01 10.90 -11.81
C ASP A 150 47.53 10.90 -11.60
N ALA A 151 48.04 10.20 -10.58
CA ALA A 151 49.48 9.99 -10.43
C ALA A 151 49.87 8.80 -9.51
N GLN A 152 50.30 7.73 -10.18
CA GLN A 152 51.48 6.90 -9.89
C GLN A 152 51.60 6.04 -8.62
N SER A 153 51.36 4.75 -8.86
CA SER A 153 52.29 3.60 -8.72
C SER A 153 52.74 3.05 -7.35
N PRO A 154 53.00 1.72 -7.29
CA PRO A 154 53.03 0.91 -6.07
C PRO A 154 54.46 0.66 -5.57
N SER A 155 54.60 0.29 -4.29
CA SER A 155 55.82 -0.38 -3.82
C SER A 155 55.49 -1.45 -2.77
N SER A 156 56.02 -2.63 -3.05
CA SER A 156 55.89 -3.88 -2.32
C SER A 156 56.70 -3.90 -1.02
N GLY A 157 56.23 -4.67 -0.04
CA GLY A 157 57.00 -5.00 1.16
C GLY A 157 56.37 -6.17 1.92
N THR A 158 56.69 -7.39 1.50
CA THR A 158 56.39 -8.65 2.19
C THR A 158 57.35 -8.86 3.37
N SER A 159 56.85 -9.37 4.50
CA SER A 159 57.61 -10.24 5.44
C SER A 159 56.64 -11.00 6.35
N GLU A 160 56.71 -12.33 6.28
CA GLU A 160 56.02 -13.36 7.07
C GLU A 160 56.76 -13.59 8.43
N ASP A 161 56.06 -13.59 9.59
CA ASP A 161 55.67 -14.76 10.44
C ASP A 161 56.79 -15.16 11.48
N PRO A 162 56.65 -16.10 12.47
CA PRO A 162 55.59 -16.56 13.39
C PRO A 162 56.01 -16.62 14.89
N ASN A 163 55.06 -16.70 15.85
CA ASN A 163 55.02 -17.60 17.05
C ASN A 163 54.01 -17.08 18.09
N GLN A 164 52.89 -17.74 18.47
CA GLN A 164 52.62 -19.05 19.08
C GLN A 164 52.39 -18.98 20.62
N THR A 165 51.45 -19.81 21.09
CA THR A 165 51.07 -20.21 22.48
C THR A 165 49.95 -19.39 23.15
N THR A 166 48.69 -19.87 23.12
CA THR A 166 47.98 -20.78 24.07
C THR A 166 47.75 -20.19 25.46
N ASP A 167 46.48 -19.93 25.83
CA ASP A 167 45.73 -20.92 26.61
C ASP A 167 44.28 -20.50 26.88
N GLU A 168 43.48 -21.54 27.05
CA GLU A 168 42.05 -21.60 27.28
C GLU A 168 41.60 -20.78 28.50
N ASN A 169 40.49 -20.05 28.35
CA ASN A 169 39.56 -19.98 29.48
C ASN A 169 38.12 -20.05 28.97
N SER A 170 37.48 -21.15 29.34
CA SER A 170 36.06 -21.42 29.20
C SER A 170 35.25 -20.29 29.84
N SER A 171 34.44 -19.62 29.04
CA SER A 171 33.32 -18.82 29.53
C SER A 171 32.21 -18.94 28.52
N THR A 172 31.37 -19.95 28.76
CA THR A 172 29.99 -20.09 28.29
C THR A 172 29.67 -19.23 27.08
N ALA A 173 29.93 -19.76 25.88
CA ALA A 173 29.41 -19.18 24.65
C ALA A 173 27.89 -19.12 24.79
N SER A 174 27.39 -17.94 25.14
CA SER A 174 26.00 -17.57 24.98
C SER A 174 25.59 -17.99 23.59
N VAL A 175 24.65 -18.93 23.51
CA VAL A 175 23.96 -19.28 22.27
C VAL A 175 23.68 -17.96 21.56
N PRO A 176 24.13 -17.75 20.30
CA PRO A 176 23.84 -16.52 19.59
C PRO A 176 22.33 -16.43 19.49
N THR A 177 21.70 -15.56 20.29
CA THR A 177 20.30 -15.23 20.13
C THR A 177 20.16 -14.75 18.68
N PRO A 178 19.34 -15.40 17.84
CA PRO A 178 19.13 -14.95 16.48
C PRO A 178 18.75 -13.46 16.53
N PRO A 179 19.27 -12.63 15.62
CA PRO A 179 18.87 -11.22 15.61
C PRO A 179 17.34 -11.15 15.58
N GLU A 180 16.76 -10.41 16.55
CA GLU A 180 15.30 -10.29 16.70
C GLU A 180 14.66 -9.59 15.49
N THR A 181 15.51 -8.95 14.67
CA THR A 181 15.20 -8.23 13.44
C THR A 181 15.87 -8.91 12.23
N PRO A 182 15.17 -9.04 11.08
CA PRO A 182 15.75 -9.65 9.89
C PRO A 182 16.88 -8.79 9.30
N ASP A 183 17.67 -9.37 8.39
CA ASP A 183 18.70 -8.64 7.65
C ASP A 183 18.09 -7.45 6.87
N PRO A 184 18.52 -6.20 7.12
CA PRO A 184 18.08 -5.02 6.37
C PRO A 184 18.17 -5.13 4.85
N ASN A 185 19.08 -5.95 4.32
CA ASN A 185 19.20 -6.17 2.87
C ASN A 185 17.93 -6.80 2.27
N LEU A 186 17.11 -7.49 3.07
CA LEU A 186 15.85 -8.09 2.63
C LEU A 186 14.75 -7.06 2.35
N LEU A 187 14.94 -5.79 2.76
CA LEU A 187 14.03 -4.71 2.41
C LEU A 187 14.25 -4.20 0.97
N GLU A 188 15.36 -4.55 0.32
CA GLU A 188 15.70 -4.11 -1.04
C GLU A 188 15.54 -2.58 -1.18
N ARG A 189 14.82 -2.12 -2.22
CA ARG A 189 14.47 -0.71 -2.46
C ARG A 189 13.74 -0.02 -1.32
N PHE A 190 13.11 -0.77 -0.39
CA PHE A 190 12.46 -0.17 0.78
C PHE A 190 13.46 0.22 1.86
N ALA A 191 14.67 -0.35 1.86
CA ALA A 191 15.72 -0.01 2.84
C ALA A 191 16.13 1.46 2.78
N GLU A 192 15.93 2.14 1.65
CA GLU A 192 16.24 3.57 1.48
C GLU A 192 15.33 4.46 2.33
N LYS A 193 14.04 4.11 2.44
CA LYS A 193 13.00 4.96 3.04
C LYS A 193 12.43 4.40 4.33
N TYR A 194 12.63 3.12 4.59
CA TYR A 194 12.02 2.39 5.69
C TYR A 194 13.05 1.58 6.45
N GLN A 195 12.75 1.35 7.73
CA GLN A 195 13.47 0.46 8.62
C GLN A 195 12.51 -0.51 9.30
N TYR A 196 13.06 -1.59 9.85
CA TYR A 196 12.27 -2.50 10.68
C TYR A 196 11.83 -1.80 11.96
N GLY A 197 10.52 -1.67 12.12
CA GLY A 197 9.87 -1.29 13.35
C GLY A 197 9.50 -2.52 14.20
N PRO A 198 8.47 -2.39 15.05
CA PRO A 198 8.09 -3.45 15.99
C PRO A 198 7.61 -4.74 15.28
N LYS A 199 8.07 -5.87 15.80
CA LYS A 199 7.58 -7.21 15.43
C LYS A 199 6.16 -7.41 15.94
N LEU A 200 5.27 -7.91 15.09
CA LEU A 200 3.92 -8.25 15.46
C LEU A 200 3.92 -9.52 16.32
N LYS A 201 3.29 -9.42 17.49
CA LYS A 201 3.15 -10.50 18.46
C LYS A 201 1.66 -10.72 18.76
N ILE A 202 1.30 -11.95 19.10
CA ILE A 202 -0.05 -12.26 19.60
C ILE A 202 -0.02 -12.10 21.12
N GLU A 203 -0.77 -11.13 21.62
CA GLU A 203 -0.87 -10.82 23.05
C GLU A 203 -2.29 -11.10 23.56
N ALA A 204 -2.40 -11.60 24.80
CA ALA A 204 -3.69 -11.75 25.45
C ALA A 204 -4.15 -10.40 26.02
N GLY A 205 -5.31 -9.92 25.58
CA GLY A 205 -5.93 -8.72 26.13
C GLY A 205 -6.46 -8.95 27.56
N ALA A 206 -6.80 -7.86 28.26
CA ALA A 206 -7.42 -7.91 29.58
C ALA A 206 -8.75 -8.72 29.61
N ASP A 207 -9.38 -8.89 28.45
CA ASP A 207 -10.56 -9.72 28.21
C ASP A 207 -10.24 -11.19 27.91
N ARG A 208 -8.98 -11.62 28.10
CA ARG A 208 -8.42 -12.94 27.73
C ARG A 208 -8.53 -13.28 26.23
N LYS A 209 -8.81 -12.31 25.36
CA LYS A 209 -8.83 -12.52 23.92
C LYS A 209 -7.46 -12.24 23.31
N ALA A 210 -7.00 -13.13 22.45
CA ALA A 210 -5.78 -12.94 21.68
C ALA A 210 -5.94 -11.79 20.66
N ARG A 211 -4.99 -10.86 20.64
CA ARG A 211 -4.94 -9.72 19.71
C ARG A 211 -3.53 -9.55 19.17
N ILE A 212 -3.41 -9.13 17.92
CA ILE A 212 -2.12 -8.84 17.29
C ILE A 212 -1.67 -7.44 17.71
N ARG A 213 -0.43 -7.32 18.19
CA ARG A 213 0.20 -6.08 18.65
C ARG A 213 1.58 -5.91 18.00
N PRO A 214 1.87 -4.74 17.38
CA PRO A 214 0.95 -3.64 17.09
C PRO A 214 -0.23 -4.08 16.19
N LYS A 215 -1.30 -3.29 16.18
CA LYS A 215 -2.50 -3.60 15.38
C LYS A 215 -2.11 -3.56 13.89
N ILE A 216 -2.61 -4.51 13.11
CA ILE A 216 -2.48 -4.46 11.65
C ILE A 216 -3.38 -3.35 11.11
N GLU A 217 -2.81 -2.46 10.31
CA GLU A 217 -3.49 -1.29 9.76
C GLU A 217 -3.45 -1.31 8.23
N SER A 218 -4.57 -0.92 7.62
CA SER A 218 -4.63 -0.70 6.17
C SER A 218 -3.77 0.50 5.79
N GLY A 219 -3.08 0.36 4.67
CA GLY A 219 -2.17 1.37 4.12
C GLY A 219 -0.72 1.21 4.54
N GLN A 220 -0.44 0.49 5.64
CA GLN A 220 0.90 0.32 6.20
C GLN A 220 1.72 -0.77 5.48
N PHE A 221 3.04 -0.63 5.55
CA PHE A 221 4.00 -1.59 5.02
C PHE A 221 4.47 -2.54 6.12
N TYR A 222 4.57 -3.82 5.78
CA TYR A 222 5.05 -4.86 6.67
C TYR A 222 6.05 -5.73 5.93
N PHE A 223 7.10 -6.16 6.62
CA PHE A 223 7.96 -7.22 6.14
C PHE A 223 7.44 -8.56 6.67
N MET A 224 7.25 -9.53 5.78
CA MET A 224 6.81 -10.88 6.13
C MET A 224 7.92 -11.87 5.83
N ASN A 225 8.41 -12.56 6.86
CA ASN A 225 9.48 -13.55 6.70
C ASN A 225 8.96 -14.92 6.25
N GLY A 226 7.67 -15.21 6.47
CA GLY A 226 7.08 -16.50 6.17
C GLY A 226 6.52 -16.69 4.76
N ILE A 227 6.60 -15.67 3.90
CA ILE A 227 6.26 -15.77 2.47
C ILE A 227 7.52 -16.17 1.67
N ASP A 228 7.36 -16.83 0.54
CA ASP A 228 8.47 -17.31 -0.28
C ASP A 228 8.50 -16.58 -1.64
N PRO A 229 9.53 -15.75 -1.92
CA PRO A 229 10.61 -15.34 -1.02
C PRO A 229 10.19 -14.25 0.01
N PRO A 230 10.85 -14.16 1.20
CA PRO A 230 10.55 -13.16 2.25
C PRO A 230 10.56 -11.74 1.72
N GLY A 231 9.55 -10.92 2.02
CA GLY A 231 9.41 -9.64 1.33
C GLY A 231 8.49 -8.61 1.98
N VAL A 232 8.50 -7.41 1.39
CA VAL A 232 7.71 -6.25 1.83
C VAL A 232 6.35 -6.25 1.15
N VAL A 233 5.31 -6.22 1.98
CA VAL A 233 3.92 -6.16 1.55
C VAL A 233 3.23 -4.92 2.09
N ARG A 234 2.24 -4.41 1.36
CA ARG A 234 1.36 -3.34 1.84
C ARG A 234 0.01 -3.93 2.18
N VAL A 235 -0.47 -3.71 3.41
CA VAL A 235 -1.84 -4.14 3.76
C VAL A 235 -2.82 -3.20 3.07
N ARG A 236 -3.68 -3.75 2.21
CA ARG A 236 -4.74 -3.01 1.53
C ARG A 236 -6.00 -2.94 2.37
N GLU A 237 -6.39 -4.06 2.95
CA GLU A 237 -7.62 -4.17 3.73
C GLU A 237 -7.43 -5.12 4.90
N VAL A 238 -8.03 -4.79 6.05
CA VAL A 238 -8.12 -5.67 7.22
C VAL A 238 -9.56 -6.07 7.39
N GLN A 239 -9.87 -7.34 7.14
CA GLN A 239 -11.20 -7.91 7.31
C GLN A 239 -11.27 -8.69 8.63
N ARG A 240 -12.46 -9.19 8.97
CA ARG A 240 -12.68 -9.89 10.25
C ARG A 240 -11.89 -11.21 10.37
N GLN A 241 -11.67 -11.91 9.28
CA GLN A 241 -11.01 -13.24 9.25
C GLN A 241 -9.88 -13.34 8.22
N SER A 242 -9.50 -12.23 7.59
CA SER A 242 -8.45 -12.20 6.58
C SER A 242 -7.87 -10.80 6.46
N ILE A 243 -6.71 -10.70 5.84
CA ILE A 243 -6.11 -9.44 5.39
C ILE A 243 -5.86 -9.54 3.89
N VAL A 244 -6.11 -8.45 3.18
CA VAL A 244 -5.72 -8.33 1.76
C VAL A 244 -4.41 -7.58 1.73
N ILE A 245 -3.39 -8.18 1.15
CA ILE A 245 -2.07 -7.60 0.98
C ILE A 245 -1.77 -7.38 -0.49
N TYR A 246 -0.96 -6.37 -0.77
CA TYR A 246 -0.30 -6.17 -2.04
C TYR A 246 1.17 -6.57 -1.88
N ASP A 247 1.59 -7.60 -2.59
CA ASP A 247 2.98 -8.02 -2.66
C ASP A 247 3.74 -7.13 -3.64
N SER A 248 4.72 -6.40 -3.10
CA SER A 248 5.48 -5.42 -3.88
C SER A 248 6.44 -6.06 -4.88
N ARG A 249 6.81 -7.33 -4.70
CA ARG A 249 7.70 -8.06 -5.62
C ARG A 249 6.93 -8.64 -6.79
N HIS A 250 5.84 -9.34 -6.51
CA HIS A 250 5.01 -9.97 -7.54
C HIS A 250 3.99 -9.01 -8.17
N ALA A 251 3.90 -7.78 -7.65
CA ALA A 251 2.91 -6.78 -8.04
C ALA A 251 1.46 -7.31 -8.02
N ALA A 252 1.18 -8.24 -7.10
CA ALA A 252 -0.05 -9.00 -7.03
C ALA A 252 -0.78 -8.78 -5.70
N GLU A 253 -2.11 -8.87 -5.73
CA GLU A 253 -2.90 -8.87 -4.51
C GLU A 253 -3.15 -10.30 -4.05
N ALA A 254 -2.97 -10.54 -2.76
CA ALA A 254 -3.21 -11.83 -2.12
C ALA A 254 -4.08 -11.64 -0.88
N SER A 255 -5.02 -12.56 -0.67
CA SER A 255 -5.80 -12.63 0.56
C SER A 255 -5.16 -13.66 1.49
N ILE A 256 -4.77 -13.23 2.68
CA ILE A 256 -4.23 -14.07 3.75
C ILE A 256 -5.36 -14.30 4.76
N ASP A 257 -5.80 -15.54 4.93
CA ASP A 257 -6.79 -15.89 5.95
C ASP A 257 -6.19 -15.92 7.37
N ALA A 258 -7.03 -16.11 8.38
CA ALA A 258 -6.60 -16.12 9.78
C ALA A 258 -5.65 -17.28 10.14
N ALA A 259 -5.76 -18.44 9.47
CA ALA A 259 -4.90 -19.59 9.74
C ALA A 259 -3.49 -19.32 9.19
N GLU A 260 -3.42 -18.82 7.97
CA GLU A 260 -2.18 -18.45 7.31
C GLU A 260 -1.52 -17.24 8.00
N LEU A 261 -2.31 -16.23 8.41
CA LEU A 261 -1.80 -15.10 9.19
C LEU A 261 -1.16 -15.56 10.50
N LYS A 262 -1.74 -16.55 11.18
CA LYS A 262 -1.15 -17.14 12.40
C LYS A 262 0.19 -17.82 12.11
N ARG A 263 0.30 -18.55 10.99
CA ARG A 263 1.56 -19.16 10.54
C ARG A 263 2.62 -18.09 10.25
N LEU A 264 2.24 -17.03 9.53
CA LEU A 264 3.13 -15.92 9.18
C LEU A 264 3.58 -15.12 10.41
N LEU A 265 2.72 -14.90 11.40
CA LEU A 265 3.08 -14.26 12.67
C LEU A 265 4.15 -15.07 13.43
N ASN A 266 4.06 -16.40 13.42
CA ASN A 266 5.07 -17.27 14.02
C ASN A 266 6.40 -17.21 13.25
N ALA A 267 6.36 -17.15 11.92
CA ALA A 267 7.54 -16.96 11.07
C ALA A 267 8.18 -15.57 11.23
N GLY A 268 7.35 -14.58 11.58
CA GLY A 268 7.74 -13.21 11.87
C GLY A 268 7.18 -12.21 10.86
N ILE A 269 6.51 -11.18 11.39
CA ILE A 269 6.05 -10.01 10.65
C ILE A 269 6.52 -8.77 11.40
N TRP A 270 7.12 -7.82 10.68
CA TRP A 270 7.58 -6.55 11.24
C TRP A 270 6.85 -5.41 10.57
N LEU A 271 6.35 -4.46 11.36
CA LEU A 271 5.90 -3.17 10.83
C LEU A 271 7.12 -2.44 10.26
N LEU A 272 6.97 -1.83 9.09
CA LEU A 272 7.99 -0.95 8.55
C LEU A 272 7.68 0.49 8.93
N GLU A 273 8.67 1.15 9.48
CA GLU A 273 8.58 2.56 9.88
C GLU A 273 9.45 3.39 8.93
N PRO A 274 9.02 4.60 8.56
CA PRO A 274 9.88 5.54 7.84
C PRO A 274 11.16 5.83 8.64
N LYS A 275 12.28 6.00 7.94
CA LYS A 275 13.52 6.51 8.55
C LYS A 275 13.43 8.01 8.84
#